data_AF-A0A381UY55-F1
#
_entry.id   AF-A0A381UY55-F1
#
_cell.length_a   1.000
_cell.length_b   1.000
_cell.length_c   1.000
_cell.angle_alpha   90.00
_cell.angle_beta   90.00
_cell.angle_gamma   90.00
#
_symmetry.space_group_name_H-M   'P 1'
#
loop_
_entity.id
_entity.type
_entity.pdbx_description
1 polymer ?
#
loop_
_entity_poly.entity_id
_entity_poly.type
_entity_poly.pdbx_seq_one_letter_code
_entity_poly.pdbx_strand_id
1 'polypeptide(L)'
;MRHSLSYPSILVAIFFAGVFSNADALAQGAEESHNVRLLGHNDLQARSAYHPVIHRQIIDGTERWIAYVGHHGGQALNPLSGNVEKNGTSVVDVTDPEHPVYLQHIEASYGTSGAQMVRVCSGAELPGGDPSRSYLLRANGGRSPEGGNVSHQVFDVTDPGAPALLAVVSEGLVDTHKNWWECDTGIAYIVSGVPGWRVDRMTQIFDLSNPSDPKFIRNFGLPGQQPGSDGEPPVELHGCISVVEVNRVYCGQGTNNRGILVILDRDKLITDTLVDPENPTTEELEAAIISQLRLPDFMGAHTSFPILGMRPEEFSNDQEFKVRDVVAIVNESLRNECTEEARQMMYFVDITDEMHPWPISTYNVSDSSGDFCLRGGRFGAHSSNESFVPMYYGRLIFASWFNAGMRVVDIRDPFNPKEVGYYIPAITENTGERCITIAGERRCKVAIQTNNLEVDDRGYIYLVDRANTGMHIVELTGDAREAADFSVALANEN
;
A
#
# COMPACT_ATOMS: atom_id res chain seq x y z
N MET A 1 19.07 -87.69 25.30
CA MET A 1 19.68 -86.55 24.57
C MET A 1 18.93 -85.28 24.98
N ARG A 2 19.64 -84.41 25.71
CA ARG A 2 19.40 -82.98 26.03
C ARG A 2 17.97 -82.48 26.36
N HIS A 3 17.80 -82.17 27.64
CA HIS A 3 16.82 -81.22 28.19
C HIS A 3 17.17 -79.76 27.81
N SER A 4 16.15 -78.91 27.63
CA SER A 4 16.08 -77.59 28.30
C SER A 4 14.71 -76.95 28.12
N LEU A 5 14.16 -76.48 29.24
CA LEU A 5 12.88 -75.80 29.40
C LEU A 5 12.89 -74.38 28.85
N SER A 6 11.69 -73.94 28.44
CA SER A 6 11.32 -72.58 28.06
C SER A 6 11.29 -71.62 29.26
N TYR A 7 11.91 -70.44 29.12
CA TYR A 7 11.69 -69.27 29.97
C TYR A 7 11.08 -68.13 29.13
N PRO A 8 10.18 -67.30 29.69
CA PRO A 8 9.57 -66.17 29.00
C PRO A 8 10.47 -64.92 29.13
N SER A 9 10.74 -64.25 28.02
CA SER A 9 11.44 -62.95 28.02
C SER A 9 10.42 -61.82 28.07
N ILE A 10 10.44 -61.09 29.19
CA ILE A 10 9.74 -59.82 29.43
C ILE A 10 10.41 -58.75 28.58
N LEU A 11 9.66 -58.11 27.67
CA LEU A 11 10.10 -56.88 27.00
C LEU A 11 9.66 -55.67 27.84
N VAL A 12 10.65 -54.95 28.37
CA VAL A 12 10.47 -53.68 29.07
C VAL A 12 10.27 -52.59 28.02
N ALA A 13 9.10 -51.96 28.01
CA ALA A 13 8.85 -50.75 27.23
C ALA A 13 9.40 -49.53 27.99
N ILE A 14 10.47 -48.93 27.45
CA ILE A 14 10.99 -47.65 27.93
C ILE A 14 10.15 -46.55 27.28
N PHE A 15 9.29 -45.90 28.06
CA PHE A 15 8.60 -44.67 27.67
C PHE A 15 9.61 -43.51 27.67
N PHE A 16 10.02 -43.05 26.49
CA PHE A 16 10.60 -41.71 26.35
C PHE A 16 9.46 -40.69 26.41
N ALA A 17 9.29 -40.05 27.56
CA ALA A 17 8.52 -38.81 27.65
C ALA A 17 9.33 -37.72 26.94
N GLY A 18 9.03 -37.49 25.67
CA GLY A 18 9.54 -36.35 24.93
C GLY A 18 8.95 -35.07 25.51
N VAL A 19 9.78 -34.28 26.19
CA VAL A 19 9.50 -32.88 26.47
C VAL A 19 9.53 -32.16 25.12
N PHE A 20 8.36 -31.82 24.58
CA PHE A 20 8.27 -30.86 23.48
C PHE A 20 8.71 -29.51 24.03
N SER A 21 9.95 -29.11 23.74
CA SER A 21 10.41 -27.75 23.96
C SER A 21 9.64 -26.81 23.04
N ASN A 22 8.95 -25.82 23.59
CA ASN A 22 8.36 -24.66 22.91
C ASN A 22 9.46 -23.77 22.29
N ALA A 23 10.27 -24.31 21.38
CA ALA A 23 11.29 -23.54 20.67
C ALA A 23 10.71 -22.76 19.48
N ASP A 24 9.57 -23.19 18.94
CA ASP A 24 8.97 -22.58 17.73
C ASP A 24 8.21 -21.26 18.01
N ALA A 25 7.92 -20.95 19.27
CA ALA A 25 7.20 -19.72 19.64
C ALA A 25 8.12 -18.49 19.83
N LEU A 26 9.44 -18.65 19.76
CA LEU A 26 10.40 -17.58 20.06
C LEU A 26 11.10 -16.98 18.82
N ALA A 27 10.94 -17.56 17.63
CA ALA A 27 11.72 -17.16 16.45
C ALA A 27 11.36 -15.75 15.92
N GLN A 28 10.14 -15.27 16.10
CA GLN A 28 9.73 -13.91 15.69
C GLN A 28 9.78 -12.88 16.85
N GLY A 29 10.39 -13.24 17.98
CA GLY A 29 10.53 -12.35 19.14
C GLY A 29 11.60 -11.27 18.98
N ALA A 30 12.39 -11.31 17.92
CA ALA A 30 13.38 -10.31 17.56
C ALA A 30 13.13 -9.83 16.12
N GLU A 31 13.57 -8.61 15.84
CA GLU A 31 13.56 -8.09 14.47
C GLU A 31 14.62 -8.80 13.62
N GLU A 32 14.33 -8.98 12.33
CA GLU A 32 15.29 -9.48 11.35
C GLU A 32 15.57 -8.37 10.35
N SER A 33 16.85 -8.07 10.11
CA SER A 33 17.21 -7.01 9.17
C SER A 33 18.51 -7.30 8.41
N HIS A 34 18.61 -6.69 7.22
CA HIS A 34 19.82 -6.64 6.42
C HIS A 34 19.88 -5.28 5.74
N ASN A 35 21.00 -4.55 5.92
CA ASN A 35 21.20 -3.20 5.38
C ASN A 35 20.11 -2.17 5.75
N VAL A 36 19.43 -2.41 6.87
CA VAL A 36 18.38 -1.54 7.41
C VAL A 36 18.49 -1.53 8.93
N ARG A 37 18.27 -0.37 9.56
CA ARG A 37 18.28 -0.18 11.01
C ARG A 37 16.97 0.45 11.49
N LEU A 38 16.42 -0.07 12.58
CA LEU A 38 15.30 0.57 13.29
C LEU A 38 15.75 1.86 13.99
N LEU A 39 14.97 2.92 13.83
CA LEU A 39 15.14 4.20 14.51
C LEU A 39 14.13 4.39 15.63
N GLY A 40 12.85 4.20 15.31
CA GLY A 40 11.76 4.45 16.24
C GLY A 40 10.53 3.62 15.93
N HIS A 41 9.63 3.56 16.91
CA HIS A 41 8.40 2.78 16.85
C HIS A 41 7.26 3.54 17.53
N ASN A 42 6.08 3.45 16.95
CA ASN A 42 4.83 3.86 17.58
C ASN A 42 3.81 2.73 17.42
N ASP A 43 3.11 2.35 18.49
CA ASP A 43 2.17 1.23 18.46
C ASP A 43 0.86 1.53 17.72
N LEU A 44 0.64 2.79 17.33
CA LEU A 44 -0.60 3.28 16.72
C LEU A 44 -1.85 2.91 17.53
N GLN A 45 -1.72 2.87 18.86
CA GLN A 45 -2.76 2.44 19.79
C GLN A 45 -3.30 1.03 19.46
N ALA A 46 -2.43 0.14 18.98
CA ALA A 46 -2.75 -1.23 18.57
C ALA A 46 -3.82 -1.34 17.47
N ARG A 47 -3.92 -0.33 16.60
CA ARG A 47 -4.85 -0.36 15.47
C ARG A 47 -4.19 -1.03 14.26
N SER A 48 -4.99 -1.79 13.51
CA SER A 48 -4.57 -2.32 12.21
C SER A 48 -4.33 -1.18 11.24
N ALA A 49 -3.13 -1.05 10.71
CA ALA A 49 -2.77 0.02 9.79
C ALA A 49 -2.78 -0.42 8.33
N TYR A 50 -3.16 0.49 7.44
CA TYR A 50 -3.14 0.28 5.99
C TYR A 50 -2.02 1.09 5.35
N HIS A 51 -2.14 2.42 5.30
CA HIS A 51 -1.24 3.29 4.53
C HIS A 51 -0.75 4.50 5.36
N PRO A 52 0.57 4.75 5.44
CA PRO A 52 1.14 5.97 6.00
C PRO A 52 1.41 7.03 4.91
N VAL A 53 1.17 8.30 5.20
CA VAL A 53 1.72 9.44 4.43
C VAL A 53 2.46 10.34 5.40
N ILE A 54 3.68 10.73 5.05
CA ILE A 54 4.50 11.63 5.84
C ILE A 54 4.49 12.98 5.13
N HIS A 55 4.05 14.02 5.86
CA HIS A 55 3.94 15.36 5.31
C HIS A 55 4.75 16.35 6.13
N ARG A 56 5.57 17.14 5.43
CA ARG A 56 6.30 18.27 5.99
C ARG A 56 5.35 19.46 6.11
N GLN A 57 5.23 20.02 7.31
CA GLN A 57 4.34 21.13 7.61
C GLN A 57 5.05 22.20 8.41
N ILE A 58 4.68 23.48 8.21
CA ILE A 58 5.09 24.57 9.10
C ILE A 58 3.99 24.78 10.14
N ILE A 59 4.29 24.50 11.41
CA ILE A 59 3.36 24.63 12.54
C ILE A 59 3.97 25.62 13.53
N ASP A 60 3.25 26.72 13.80
CA ASP A 60 3.74 27.83 14.65
C ASP A 60 5.13 28.35 14.24
N GLY A 61 5.38 28.42 12.94
CA GLY A 61 6.66 28.88 12.37
C GLY A 61 7.82 27.88 12.49
N THR A 62 7.56 26.66 12.98
CA THR A 62 8.54 25.58 13.08
C THR A 62 8.21 24.49 12.08
N GLU A 63 9.24 23.98 11.40
CA GLU A 63 9.07 22.81 10.54
C GLU A 63 8.84 21.56 11.38
N ARG A 64 7.79 20.80 11.04
CA ARG A 64 7.47 19.50 11.64
C ARG A 64 7.14 18.50 10.55
N TRP A 65 7.33 17.23 10.85
CA TRP A 65 7.00 16.11 9.98
C TRP A 65 5.93 15.27 10.63
N ILE A 66 4.76 15.20 10.00
CA ILE A 66 3.59 14.52 10.55
C ILE A 66 3.28 13.29 9.70
N ALA A 67 3.20 12.13 10.35
CA ALA A 67 2.72 10.90 9.76
C ALA A 67 1.20 10.78 9.96
N TYR A 68 0.46 10.67 8.86
CA TYR A 68 -0.95 10.35 8.84
C TYR A 68 -1.10 8.88 8.43
N VAL A 69 -1.65 8.05 9.32
CA VAL A 69 -1.77 6.61 9.08
C VAL A 69 -3.24 6.21 9.04
N GLY A 70 -3.70 5.76 7.87
CA GLY A 70 -5.05 5.25 7.71
C GLY A 70 -5.20 3.82 8.23
N HIS A 71 -6.36 3.49 8.79
CA HIS A 71 -6.62 2.20 9.45
C HIS A 71 -7.72 1.37 8.78
N HIS A 72 -7.55 0.06 8.89
CA HIS A 72 -8.56 -0.93 8.49
C HIS A 72 -9.81 -0.90 9.38
N GLY A 73 -10.85 -1.59 8.89
CA GLY A 73 -12.08 -1.89 9.63
C GLY A 73 -11.81 -2.38 11.05
N GLY A 74 -12.35 -1.73 12.08
CA GLY A 74 -12.22 -2.17 13.47
C GLY A 74 -12.47 -1.07 14.48
N GLN A 75 -12.13 -1.34 15.74
CA GLN A 75 -12.18 -0.39 16.83
C GLN A 75 -11.09 -0.71 17.85
N ALA A 76 -10.60 0.31 18.54
CA ALA A 76 -9.60 0.17 19.60
C ALA A 76 -9.80 1.27 20.65
N LEU A 77 -9.31 1.01 21.86
CA LEU A 77 -9.22 2.03 22.90
C LEU A 77 -8.31 3.16 22.41
N ASN A 78 -8.76 4.40 22.53
CA ASN A 78 -7.95 5.59 22.39
C ASN A 78 -7.53 6.06 23.79
N PRO A 79 -6.26 5.91 24.20
CA PRO A 79 -5.79 6.36 25.51
C PRO A 79 -5.90 7.88 25.73
N LEU A 80 -5.96 8.70 24.68
CA LEU A 80 -6.11 10.16 24.80
C LEU A 80 -7.53 10.55 25.25
N SER A 81 -8.55 9.87 24.74
CA SER A 81 -9.96 10.14 25.06
C SER A 81 -10.54 9.21 26.14
N GLY A 82 -9.93 8.05 26.34
CA GLY A 82 -10.43 6.96 27.19
C GLY A 82 -11.57 6.14 26.57
N ASN A 83 -11.95 6.42 25.31
CA ASN A 83 -13.06 5.76 24.63
C ASN A 83 -12.59 4.67 23.68
N VAL A 84 -13.43 3.66 23.45
CA VAL A 84 -13.27 2.76 22.31
C VAL A 84 -13.82 3.47 21.08
N GLU A 85 -12.95 3.71 20.11
CA GLU A 85 -13.26 4.46 18.90
C GLU A 85 -13.09 3.57 17.67
N LYS A 86 -13.96 3.75 16.68
CA LYS A 86 -13.84 3.11 15.37
C LYS A 86 -12.54 3.53 14.72
N ASN A 87 -11.83 2.59 14.12
CA ASN A 87 -10.57 2.86 13.44
C ASN A 87 -10.77 3.92 12.35
N GLY A 88 -9.96 4.97 12.38
CA GLY A 88 -9.98 6.02 11.37
C GLY A 88 -8.56 6.34 10.91
N THR A 89 -8.06 7.51 11.28
CA THR A 89 -6.71 7.97 10.92
C THR A 89 -5.93 8.36 12.17
N SER A 90 -4.74 7.78 12.35
CA SER A 90 -3.78 8.24 13.36
C SER A 90 -2.99 9.42 12.85
N VAL A 91 -2.73 10.40 13.72
CA VAL A 91 -1.85 11.54 13.47
C VAL A 91 -0.69 11.46 14.45
N VAL A 92 0.52 11.33 13.93
CA VAL A 92 1.74 11.09 14.72
C VAL A 92 2.80 12.10 14.30
N ASP A 93 3.38 12.83 15.25
CA ASP A 93 4.56 13.63 15.00
C ASP A 93 5.78 12.72 14.87
N VAL A 94 6.47 12.81 13.75
CA VAL A 94 7.70 12.08 13.40
C VAL A 94 8.83 13.05 13.05
N THR A 95 8.77 14.27 13.59
CA THR A 95 9.85 15.25 13.47
C THR A 95 11.15 14.69 14.03
N ASP A 96 11.09 14.08 15.22
CA ASP A 96 12.14 13.20 15.73
C ASP A 96 11.76 11.73 15.45
N PRO A 97 12.39 11.08 14.46
CA PRO A 97 12.06 9.70 14.07
C PRO A 97 12.42 8.67 15.16
N GLU A 98 13.30 8.99 16.10
CA GLU A 98 13.64 8.10 17.21
C GLU A 98 12.59 8.16 18.34
N HIS A 99 11.82 9.25 18.40
CA HIS A 99 10.82 9.49 19.45
C HIS A 99 9.46 9.95 18.87
N PRO A 100 8.78 9.12 18.06
CA PRO A 100 7.50 9.48 17.45
C PRO A 100 6.40 9.69 18.51
N VAL A 101 5.66 10.81 18.39
CA VAL A 101 4.63 11.21 19.37
C VAL A 101 3.24 11.12 18.76
N TYR A 102 2.38 10.27 19.32
CA TYR A 102 0.98 10.18 18.89
C TYR A 102 0.23 11.46 19.32
N LEU A 103 -0.33 12.20 18.36
CA LEU A 103 -0.99 13.48 18.61
C LEU A 103 -2.50 13.35 18.74
N GLN A 104 -3.13 12.69 17.77
CA GLN A 104 -4.58 12.67 17.65
C GLN A 104 -5.07 11.47 16.85
N HIS A 105 -6.32 11.07 17.06
CA HIS A 105 -7.02 10.10 16.23
C HIS A 105 -8.25 10.77 15.63
N ILE A 106 -8.44 10.62 14.31
CA ILE A 106 -9.64 11.07 13.60
C ILE A 106 -10.51 9.85 13.34
N GLU A 107 -11.55 9.66 14.15
CA GLU A 107 -12.47 8.51 14.05
C GLU A 107 -13.14 8.40 12.66
N ALA A 108 -13.47 7.18 12.25
CA ALA A 108 -14.35 6.94 11.10
C ALA A 108 -15.74 7.55 11.36
N SER A 109 -16.37 8.11 10.33
CA SER A 109 -17.68 8.76 10.47
C SER A 109 -18.84 7.76 10.59
N TYR A 110 -20.05 8.26 10.86
CA TYR A 110 -21.20 7.44 11.23
C TYR A 110 -21.50 6.28 10.26
N GLY A 111 -21.56 5.06 10.83
CA GLY A 111 -21.89 3.81 10.14
C GLY A 111 -20.78 3.22 9.25
N THR A 112 -19.57 3.78 9.29
CA THR A 112 -18.35 3.16 8.73
C THR A 112 -17.51 2.54 9.86
N SER A 113 -16.39 1.90 9.54
CA SER A 113 -15.51 1.27 10.56
C SER A 113 -14.02 1.37 10.26
N GLY A 114 -13.60 2.20 9.30
CA GLY A 114 -12.21 2.33 8.85
C GLY A 114 -12.01 3.61 8.04
N ALA A 115 -10.77 4.07 7.92
CA ALA A 115 -10.38 5.15 7.00
C ALA A 115 -9.00 4.84 6.44
N GLN A 116 -8.97 3.88 5.51
CA GLN A 116 -7.76 3.12 5.18
C GLN A 116 -6.72 3.95 4.45
N MET A 117 -7.13 4.78 3.50
CA MET A 117 -6.23 5.55 2.64
C MET A 117 -6.27 7.03 2.95
N VAL A 118 -5.09 7.65 2.91
CA VAL A 118 -4.89 9.09 3.09
C VAL A 118 -3.91 9.67 2.08
N ARG A 119 -4.10 10.96 1.77
CA ARG A 119 -3.17 11.85 1.05
C ARG A 119 -3.19 13.22 1.70
N VAL A 120 -2.06 13.92 1.69
CA VAL A 120 -1.94 15.25 2.30
C VAL A 120 -1.27 16.19 1.33
N CYS A 121 -1.84 17.38 1.17
CA CYS A 121 -1.27 18.46 0.37
C CYS A 121 -1.15 19.73 1.22
N SER A 122 -0.08 20.48 1.00
CA SER A 122 -0.01 21.85 1.52
C SER A 122 -0.89 22.75 0.68
N GLY A 123 -1.61 23.66 1.32
CA GLY A 123 -2.44 24.64 0.63
C GLY A 123 -1.64 25.61 -0.24
N ALA A 124 -0.34 25.75 0.01
CA ALA A 124 0.57 26.53 -0.82
C ALA A 124 0.88 25.86 -2.17
N GLU A 125 0.69 24.54 -2.28
CA GLU A 125 0.90 23.77 -3.52
C GLU A 125 -0.37 23.75 -4.38
N LEU A 126 -1.54 23.80 -3.73
CA LEU A 126 -2.85 23.73 -4.37
C LEU A 126 -3.24 25.05 -5.04
N PRO A 127 -3.70 25.05 -6.31
CA PRO A 127 -4.03 26.29 -7.04
C PRO A 127 -5.06 27.21 -6.37
N GLY A 128 -6.02 26.64 -5.63
CA GLY A 128 -7.07 27.35 -4.89
C GLY A 128 -7.00 27.15 -3.38
N GLY A 129 -5.88 26.62 -2.85
CA GLY A 129 -5.69 26.39 -1.42
C GLY A 129 -5.31 27.66 -0.65
N ASP A 130 -5.66 27.70 0.63
CA ASP A 130 -5.07 28.67 1.57
C ASP A 130 -3.60 28.32 1.84
N PRO A 131 -2.61 29.17 1.47
CA PRO A 131 -1.19 28.84 1.61
C PRO A 131 -0.71 28.61 3.03
N SER A 132 -1.50 29.03 4.03
CA SER A 132 -1.19 28.84 5.45
C SER A 132 -1.69 27.51 6.02
N ARG A 133 -2.33 26.67 5.21
CA ARG A 133 -3.01 25.45 5.66
C ARG A 133 -2.45 24.17 5.07
N SER A 134 -2.78 23.06 5.70
CA SER A 134 -2.55 21.70 5.18
C SER A 134 -3.86 20.92 5.17
N TYR A 135 -4.06 20.09 4.14
CA TYR A 135 -5.32 19.38 3.92
C TYR A 135 -5.08 17.88 3.75
N LEU A 136 -5.90 17.08 4.44
CA LEU A 136 -5.88 15.62 4.40
C LEU A 136 -7.10 15.11 3.61
N LEU A 137 -6.88 14.51 2.45
CA LEU A 137 -7.87 13.69 1.76
C LEU A 137 -7.84 12.27 2.33
N ARG A 138 -9.00 11.74 2.71
CA ARG A 138 -9.12 10.36 3.20
C ARG A 138 -10.33 9.62 2.67
N ALA A 139 -10.18 8.31 2.49
CA ALA A 139 -11.31 7.41 2.38
C ALA A 139 -11.98 7.24 3.76
N ASN A 140 -13.30 7.08 3.80
CA ASN A 140 -14.07 6.79 5.01
C ASN A 140 -15.03 5.63 4.72
N GLY A 141 -14.74 4.47 5.33
CA GLY A 141 -15.40 3.20 5.08
C GLY A 141 -14.68 2.32 4.07
N GLY A 142 -15.37 1.27 3.65
CA GLY A 142 -14.91 0.23 2.75
C GLY A 142 -16.00 -0.82 2.58
N ARG A 143 -15.71 -1.89 1.84
CA ARG A 143 -16.69 -2.95 1.53
C ARG A 143 -17.34 -3.49 2.80
N SER A 144 -18.67 -3.53 2.80
CA SER A 144 -19.53 -3.93 3.94
C SER A 144 -19.67 -2.84 5.03
N PRO A 145 -20.19 -1.65 4.70
CA PRO A 145 -20.53 -0.67 5.73
C PRO A 145 -21.65 -1.18 6.64
N GLU A 146 -21.63 -0.77 7.91
CA GLU A 146 -22.72 -1.03 8.88
C GLU A 146 -23.92 -0.10 8.59
N GLY A 147 -24.39 -0.04 7.33
CA GLY A 147 -25.48 0.83 6.89
C GLY A 147 -25.16 2.34 6.96
N GLY A 148 -23.88 2.72 6.92
CA GLY A 148 -23.42 4.11 7.06
C GLY A 148 -23.14 4.90 5.79
N ASN A 149 -22.61 6.11 5.98
CA ASN A 149 -22.22 7.01 4.90
C ASN A 149 -20.76 6.76 4.49
N VAL A 150 -20.54 5.80 3.60
CA VAL A 150 -19.23 5.59 2.96
C VAL A 150 -18.95 6.77 2.04
N SER A 151 -17.76 7.36 2.20
CA SER A 151 -17.46 8.66 1.58
C SER A 151 -15.96 8.87 1.39
N HIS A 152 -15.59 9.85 0.58
CA HIS A 152 -14.27 10.49 0.63
C HIS A 152 -14.39 11.85 1.30
N GLN A 153 -13.44 12.20 2.16
CA GLN A 153 -13.49 13.38 3.02
C GLN A 153 -12.20 14.18 2.93
N VAL A 154 -12.31 15.50 3.03
CA VAL A 154 -11.17 16.40 3.23
C VAL A 154 -11.22 16.98 4.64
N PHE A 155 -10.10 16.93 5.34
CA PHE A 155 -9.90 17.58 6.65
C PHE A 155 -8.88 18.71 6.53
N ASP A 156 -9.11 19.78 7.27
CA ASP A 156 -8.06 20.73 7.63
C ASP A 156 -7.21 20.10 8.74
N VAL A 157 -5.90 19.98 8.48
CA VAL A 157 -4.90 19.40 9.38
C VAL A 157 -3.75 20.37 9.64
N THR A 158 -4.02 21.66 9.50
CA THR A 158 -3.05 22.74 9.80
C THR A 158 -2.58 22.64 11.26
N ASP A 159 -3.51 22.40 12.18
CA ASP A 159 -3.21 21.92 13.53
C ASP A 159 -3.41 20.39 13.58
N PRO A 160 -2.33 19.59 13.56
CA PRO A 160 -2.45 18.13 13.60
C PRO A 160 -2.98 17.60 14.94
N GLY A 161 -2.99 18.41 16.00
CA GLY A 161 -3.61 18.07 17.28
C GLY A 161 -5.13 18.29 17.29
N ALA A 162 -5.66 19.08 16.37
CA ALA A 162 -7.10 19.36 16.26
C ALA A 162 -7.62 19.34 14.80
N PRO A 163 -7.53 18.20 14.07
CA PRO A 163 -8.07 18.08 12.73
C PRO A 163 -9.57 18.39 12.66
N ALA A 164 -10.00 19.09 11.62
CA ALA A 164 -11.40 19.46 11.42
C ALA A 164 -11.90 19.02 10.04
N LEU A 165 -13.08 18.39 9.97
CA LEU A 165 -13.70 18.07 8.70
C LEU A 165 -14.00 19.35 7.93
N LEU A 166 -13.48 19.45 6.70
CA LEU A 166 -13.64 20.61 5.83
C LEU A 166 -14.74 20.37 4.79
N ALA A 167 -14.69 19.23 4.10
CA ALA A 167 -15.64 18.88 3.04
C ALA A 167 -15.83 17.36 2.93
N VAL A 168 -17.00 16.95 2.44
CA VAL A 168 -17.27 15.59 1.97
C VAL A 168 -17.22 15.63 0.45
N VAL A 169 -16.26 14.93 -0.15
CA VAL A 169 -15.97 14.97 -1.59
C VAL A 169 -16.99 14.16 -2.38
N SER A 170 -17.27 12.95 -1.91
CA SER A 170 -18.25 12.03 -2.51
C SER A 170 -18.83 11.18 -1.38
N GLU A 171 -20.12 10.89 -1.41
CA GLU A 171 -20.85 10.21 -0.35
C GLU A 171 -21.94 9.27 -0.87
N GLY A 172 -22.51 8.43 -0.01
CA GLY A 172 -23.49 7.42 -0.42
C GLY A 172 -22.89 6.26 -1.23
N LEU A 173 -21.60 6.00 -1.05
CA LEU A 173 -20.87 4.94 -1.73
C LEU A 173 -21.14 3.56 -1.10
N VAL A 174 -20.87 2.48 -1.83
CA VAL A 174 -20.91 1.10 -1.29
C VAL A 174 -19.53 0.59 -0.86
N ASP A 175 -18.47 1.22 -1.36
CA ASP A 175 -17.08 0.91 -1.05
C ASP A 175 -16.20 2.17 -1.26
N THR A 176 -15.09 2.25 -0.55
CA THR A 176 -14.01 3.22 -0.76
C THR A 176 -12.68 2.48 -0.57
N HIS A 177 -11.64 2.89 -1.29
CA HIS A 177 -10.34 2.23 -1.14
C HIS A 177 -9.18 3.22 -1.19
N LYS A 178 -8.37 3.20 -2.26
CA LYS A 178 -7.25 4.10 -2.48
C LYS A 178 -7.70 5.48 -2.97
N ASN A 179 -6.80 6.45 -2.91
CA ASN A 179 -6.91 7.75 -3.53
C ASN A 179 -5.52 8.22 -3.98
N TRP A 180 -5.50 9.04 -5.02
CA TRP A 180 -4.34 9.79 -5.49
C TRP A 180 -4.75 11.26 -5.58
N TRP A 181 -3.91 12.17 -5.08
CA TRP A 181 -4.15 13.60 -5.14
C TRP A 181 -2.91 14.30 -5.67
N GLU A 182 -3.04 14.93 -6.82
CA GLU A 182 -2.04 15.79 -7.41
C GLU A 182 -2.08 17.15 -6.67
N CYS A 183 -1.12 17.42 -5.80
CA CYS A 183 -1.14 18.64 -4.99
C CYS A 183 -0.94 19.91 -5.84
N ASP A 184 -0.22 19.83 -6.95
CA ASP A 184 0.12 20.94 -7.85
C ASP A 184 -1.04 21.36 -8.76
N THR A 185 -1.87 20.40 -9.20
CA THR A 185 -3.04 20.68 -10.05
C THR A 185 -4.35 20.70 -9.28
N GLY A 186 -4.39 20.02 -8.13
CA GLY A 186 -5.58 19.78 -7.34
C GLY A 186 -6.42 18.58 -7.79
N ILE A 187 -6.06 17.88 -8.88
CA ILE A 187 -6.86 16.75 -9.37
C ILE A 187 -6.72 15.53 -8.45
N ALA A 188 -7.85 14.95 -8.07
CA ALA A 188 -7.92 13.74 -7.27
C ALA A 188 -8.61 12.60 -8.00
N TYR A 189 -7.98 11.41 -7.96
CA TYR A 189 -8.53 10.14 -8.44
C TYR A 189 -8.84 9.30 -7.22
N ILE A 190 -10.13 9.14 -6.93
CA ILE A 190 -10.60 8.50 -5.71
C ILE A 190 -11.29 7.18 -6.07
N VAL A 191 -10.87 6.08 -5.45
CA VAL A 191 -11.45 4.76 -5.68
C VAL A 191 -12.76 4.66 -4.90
N SER A 192 -13.86 4.49 -5.62
CA SER A 192 -15.22 4.55 -5.11
C SER A 192 -16.07 3.40 -5.66
N GLY A 193 -16.95 2.86 -4.81
CA GLY A 193 -18.07 2.04 -5.22
C GLY A 193 -19.30 2.90 -5.43
N VAL A 194 -19.50 3.40 -6.65
CA VAL A 194 -20.67 4.23 -7.00
C VAL A 194 -21.89 3.33 -7.26
N PRO A 195 -23.02 3.53 -6.57
CA PRO A 195 -24.23 2.73 -6.80
C PRO A 195 -24.65 2.71 -8.28
N GLY A 196 -25.00 1.54 -8.78
CA GLY A 196 -25.43 1.33 -10.18
C GLY A 196 -24.31 0.89 -11.13
N TRP A 197 -23.04 1.17 -10.79
CA TRP A 197 -21.91 0.59 -11.51
C TRP A 197 -21.81 -0.92 -11.24
N ARG A 198 -21.27 -1.65 -12.21
CA ARG A 198 -21.29 -3.13 -12.25
C ARG A 198 -20.10 -3.78 -11.52
N VAL A 199 -19.36 -2.99 -10.76
CA VAL A 199 -18.19 -3.39 -9.98
C VAL A 199 -18.22 -2.68 -8.62
N ASP A 200 -17.61 -3.29 -7.61
CA ASP A 200 -17.58 -2.69 -6.27
C ASP A 200 -16.65 -1.47 -6.20
N ARG A 201 -15.69 -1.33 -7.13
CA ARG A 201 -14.73 -0.22 -7.18
C ARG A 201 -14.41 0.23 -8.60
N MET A 202 -14.56 1.53 -8.82
CA MET A 202 -14.17 2.30 -10.00
C MET A 202 -13.52 3.61 -9.53
N THR A 203 -13.07 4.50 -10.43
CA THR A 203 -12.54 5.81 -10.00
C THR A 203 -13.55 6.91 -10.25
N GLN A 204 -13.73 7.79 -9.26
CA GLN A 204 -14.27 9.12 -9.52
C GLN A 204 -13.10 10.09 -9.61
N ILE A 205 -13.26 11.13 -10.41
CA ILE A 205 -12.25 12.17 -10.62
C ILE A 205 -12.87 13.49 -10.17
N PHE A 206 -12.14 14.21 -9.33
CA PHE A 206 -12.55 15.49 -8.78
C PHE A 206 -11.44 16.52 -8.98
N ASP A 207 -11.83 17.76 -9.25
CA ASP A 207 -10.99 18.93 -9.02
C ASP A 207 -11.13 19.32 -7.53
N LEU A 208 -10.05 19.13 -6.79
CA LEU A 208 -9.87 19.53 -5.39
C LEU A 208 -8.83 20.66 -5.27
N SER A 209 -8.60 21.45 -6.33
CA SER A 209 -7.71 22.62 -6.29
C SER A 209 -8.11 23.62 -5.21
N ASN A 210 -9.42 23.76 -4.96
CA ASN A 210 -9.97 24.33 -3.73
C ASN A 210 -10.56 23.21 -2.85
N PRO A 211 -9.87 22.80 -1.77
CA PRO A 211 -10.29 21.65 -0.95
C PRO A 211 -11.62 21.84 -0.21
N SER A 212 -12.09 23.08 -0.06
CA SER A 212 -13.37 23.41 0.57
C SER A 212 -14.57 23.34 -0.38
N ASP A 213 -14.33 23.28 -1.68
CA ASP A 213 -15.37 23.25 -2.72
C ASP A 213 -15.07 22.21 -3.81
N PRO A 214 -15.10 20.90 -3.46
CA PRO A 214 -14.84 19.81 -4.41
C PRO A 214 -15.71 19.90 -5.67
N LYS A 215 -15.11 19.78 -6.85
CA LYS A 215 -15.84 19.75 -8.13
C LYS A 215 -15.72 18.39 -8.79
N PHE A 216 -16.85 17.72 -8.97
CA PHE A 216 -16.89 16.47 -9.73
C PHE A 216 -16.52 16.72 -11.20
N ILE A 217 -15.57 15.92 -11.71
CA ILE A 217 -15.19 15.93 -13.12
C ILE A 217 -15.93 14.80 -13.84
N ARG A 218 -15.68 13.55 -13.43
CA ARG A 218 -16.32 12.37 -14.01
C ARG A 218 -16.14 11.09 -13.21
N ASN A 219 -16.95 10.12 -13.54
CA ASN A 219 -16.77 8.71 -13.23
C ASN A 219 -15.94 8.04 -14.33
N PHE A 220 -15.09 7.08 -13.97
CA PHE A 220 -14.33 6.29 -14.94
C PHE A 220 -14.15 4.84 -14.47
N GLY A 221 -14.31 3.92 -15.41
CA GLY A 221 -14.00 2.49 -15.27
C GLY A 221 -13.64 1.90 -16.62
N LEU A 222 -13.29 0.62 -16.67
CA LEU A 222 -13.12 -0.06 -17.95
C LEU A 222 -14.47 -0.25 -18.65
N PRO A 223 -14.51 -0.23 -20.00
CA PRO A 223 -15.72 -0.58 -20.74
C PRO A 223 -16.36 -1.89 -20.27
N GLY A 224 -17.67 -1.84 -20.03
CA GLY A 224 -18.43 -2.94 -19.42
C GLY A 224 -18.67 -2.79 -17.92
N GLN A 225 -18.01 -1.84 -17.24
CA GLN A 225 -18.26 -1.55 -15.81
C GLN A 225 -19.38 -0.52 -15.61
N GLN A 226 -19.63 0.34 -16.60
CA GLN A 226 -20.61 1.41 -16.51
C GLN A 226 -22.06 0.87 -16.53
N PRO A 227 -23.02 1.63 -15.96
CA PRO A 227 -24.43 1.23 -15.95
C PRO A 227 -24.99 0.97 -17.35
N GLY A 228 -25.86 -0.03 -17.47
CA GLY A 228 -26.54 -0.37 -18.73
C GLY A 228 -25.68 -1.10 -19.77
N SER A 229 -24.42 -1.42 -19.47
CA SER A 229 -23.59 -2.28 -20.32
C SER A 229 -23.95 -3.76 -20.21
N ASP A 230 -23.65 -4.52 -21.27
CA ASP A 230 -23.88 -5.97 -21.35
C ASP A 230 -22.59 -6.79 -21.04
N GLY A 231 -22.68 -8.12 -21.03
CA GLY A 231 -21.52 -9.02 -20.86
C GLY A 231 -21.03 -9.19 -19.42
N GLU A 232 -19.86 -9.78 -19.20
CA GLU A 232 -19.23 -9.84 -17.87
C GLU A 232 -18.36 -8.58 -17.68
N PRO A 233 -18.52 -7.80 -16.59
CA PRO A 233 -17.71 -6.62 -16.38
C PRO A 233 -16.23 -7.00 -16.15
N PRO A 234 -15.27 -6.20 -16.63
CA PRO A 234 -13.88 -6.33 -16.24
C PRO A 234 -13.70 -6.23 -14.72
N VAL A 235 -12.61 -6.80 -14.20
CA VAL A 235 -12.27 -6.74 -12.78
C VAL A 235 -12.18 -5.31 -12.26
N GLU A 236 -12.49 -5.13 -10.99
CA GLU A 236 -12.55 -3.83 -10.33
C GLU A 236 -11.19 -3.13 -10.17
N LEU A 237 -11.24 -1.80 -10.02
CA LEU A 237 -10.06 -0.97 -9.79
C LEU A 237 -9.53 -1.13 -8.35
N HIS A 238 -8.21 -1.20 -8.22
CA HIS A 238 -7.56 -1.15 -6.92
C HIS A 238 -7.00 0.24 -6.56
N GLY A 239 -6.35 0.90 -7.52
CA GLY A 239 -5.81 2.25 -7.37
C GLY A 239 -5.11 2.75 -8.63
N CYS A 240 -4.89 4.05 -8.70
CA CYS A 240 -4.22 4.74 -9.78
C CYS A 240 -3.10 5.63 -9.23
N ILE A 241 -2.06 5.82 -10.02
CA ILE A 241 -0.98 6.78 -9.75
C ILE A 241 -0.87 7.69 -10.96
N SER A 242 -1.02 9.00 -10.76
CA SER A 242 -0.85 9.98 -11.83
C SER A 242 0.55 10.58 -11.83
N VAL A 243 1.09 10.79 -13.02
CA VAL A 243 2.34 11.50 -13.28
C VAL A 243 2.04 12.65 -14.22
N VAL A 244 1.94 13.86 -13.66
CA VAL A 244 1.49 15.06 -14.35
C VAL A 244 2.46 15.43 -15.48
N GLU A 245 3.76 15.30 -15.23
CA GLU A 245 4.85 15.74 -16.11
C GLU A 245 4.85 15.03 -17.47
N VAL A 246 4.28 13.83 -17.53
CA VAL A 246 4.18 13.04 -18.78
C VAL A 246 2.74 12.86 -19.25
N ASN A 247 1.77 13.53 -18.62
CA ASN A 247 0.35 13.42 -18.93
C ASN A 247 -0.17 11.96 -18.87
N ARG A 248 0.17 11.21 -17.80
CA ARG A 248 -0.26 9.81 -17.65
C ARG A 248 -0.90 9.49 -16.31
N VAL A 249 -1.81 8.52 -16.34
CA VAL A 249 -2.29 7.82 -15.15
C VAL A 249 -2.12 6.31 -15.33
N TYR A 250 -1.53 5.65 -14.33
CA TYR A 250 -1.27 4.22 -14.32
C TYR A 250 -2.16 3.55 -13.27
N CYS A 251 -3.08 2.72 -13.72
CA CYS A 251 -4.07 2.08 -12.85
C CYS A 251 -3.91 0.56 -12.82
N GLY A 252 -3.99 -0.01 -11.62
CA GLY A 252 -4.02 -1.45 -11.39
C GLY A 252 -5.45 -1.91 -11.12
N GLN A 253 -5.92 -2.89 -11.88
CA GLN A 253 -7.22 -3.56 -11.67
C GLN A 253 -7.04 -5.03 -11.38
N GLY A 254 -7.95 -5.64 -10.62
CA GLY A 254 -7.87 -7.04 -10.22
C GLY A 254 -6.73 -7.31 -9.24
N THR A 255 -6.97 -7.12 -7.96
CA THR A 255 -5.95 -7.08 -6.89
C THR A 255 -5.05 -8.32 -6.75
N ASN A 256 -5.62 -9.52 -6.86
CA ASN A 256 -4.95 -10.81 -6.60
C ASN A 256 -5.06 -11.79 -7.79
N ASN A 257 -5.98 -11.51 -8.72
CA ASN A 257 -6.24 -12.34 -9.88
C ASN A 257 -6.75 -11.47 -11.03
N ARG A 258 -6.58 -11.98 -12.26
CA ARG A 258 -7.02 -11.34 -13.51
C ARG A 258 -6.55 -9.88 -13.64
N GLY A 259 -5.32 -9.64 -13.20
CA GLY A 259 -4.73 -8.31 -13.11
C GLY A 259 -4.71 -7.58 -14.46
N ILE A 260 -4.95 -6.27 -14.43
CA ILE A 260 -4.84 -5.41 -15.62
C ILE A 260 -4.06 -4.16 -15.23
N LEU A 261 -2.94 -3.90 -15.90
CA LEU A 261 -2.35 -2.57 -15.95
C LEU A 261 -3.07 -1.77 -17.04
N VAL A 262 -3.54 -0.59 -16.69
CA VAL A 262 -4.17 0.36 -17.63
C VAL A 262 -3.33 1.63 -17.66
N ILE A 263 -2.91 2.04 -18.86
CA ILE A 263 -2.23 3.31 -19.09
C ILE A 263 -3.25 4.27 -19.69
N LEU A 264 -3.42 5.41 -19.05
CA LEU A 264 -4.44 6.41 -19.41
C LEU A 264 -3.79 7.74 -19.79
N ASP A 265 -4.41 8.41 -20.76
CA ASP A 265 -4.15 9.80 -21.10
C ASP A 265 -4.83 10.72 -20.08
N ARG A 266 -4.04 11.44 -19.28
CA ARG A 266 -4.55 12.25 -18.18
C ARG A 266 -5.41 13.43 -18.67
N ASP A 267 -4.99 14.13 -19.70
CA ASP A 267 -5.70 15.29 -20.23
C ASP A 267 -7.07 14.89 -20.77
N LYS A 268 -7.16 13.75 -21.48
CA LYS A 268 -8.46 13.20 -21.87
C LYS A 268 -9.30 12.75 -20.69
N LEU A 269 -8.68 12.29 -19.60
CA LEU A 269 -9.42 11.98 -18.37
C LEU A 269 -10.11 13.21 -17.77
N ILE A 270 -9.45 14.38 -17.82
CA ILE A 270 -9.89 15.53 -17.01
C ILE A 270 -10.50 16.69 -17.83
N THR A 271 -10.25 16.75 -19.13
CA THR A 271 -10.68 17.89 -19.98
C THR A 271 -11.76 17.55 -21.00
N ASP A 272 -11.91 16.27 -21.37
CA ASP A 272 -12.91 15.86 -22.35
C ASP A 272 -14.32 16.16 -21.85
N THR A 273 -15.14 16.75 -22.73
CA THR A 273 -16.56 16.99 -22.45
C THR A 273 -17.36 15.74 -22.74
N LEU A 274 -17.93 15.15 -21.68
CA LEU A 274 -18.77 13.96 -21.78
C LEU A 274 -20.24 14.33 -21.90
N VAL A 275 -21.03 13.44 -22.52
CA VAL A 275 -22.50 13.57 -22.56
C VAL A 275 -23.09 13.48 -21.16
N ASP A 276 -22.65 12.49 -20.39
CA ASP A 276 -22.99 12.30 -18.99
C ASP A 276 -21.71 11.89 -18.21
N PRO A 277 -21.08 12.80 -17.45
CA PRO A 277 -19.88 12.47 -16.70
C PRO A 277 -20.12 11.46 -15.56
N GLU A 278 -21.37 11.23 -15.13
CA GLU A 278 -21.69 10.19 -14.15
C GLU A 278 -21.82 8.81 -14.80
N ASN A 279 -22.27 8.76 -16.05
CA ASN A 279 -22.50 7.53 -16.82
C ASN A 279 -21.91 7.61 -18.23
N PRO A 280 -20.57 7.65 -18.38
CA PRO A 280 -19.94 7.78 -19.69
C PRO A 280 -20.26 6.59 -20.62
N THR A 281 -20.30 6.82 -21.93
CA THR A 281 -20.46 5.75 -22.91
C THR A 281 -19.20 4.88 -23.00
N THR A 282 -19.30 3.72 -23.66
CA THR A 282 -18.14 2.86 -23.93
C THR A 282 -17.05 3.64 -24.68
N GLU A 283 -17.43 4.38 -25.71
CA GLU A 283 -16.49 5.16 -26.54
C GLU A 283 -15.81 6.26 -25.72
N GLU A 284 -16.54 6.92 -24.81
CA GLU A 284 -16.00 7.94 -23.91
C GLU A 284 -15.00 7.36 -22.90
N LEU A 285 -15.26 6.15 -22.38
CA LEU A 285 -14.31 5.44 -21.52
C LEU A 285 -13.08 4.99 -22.30
N GLU A 286 -13.24 4.47 -23.51
CA GLU A 286 -12.13 4.02 -24.36
C GLU A 286 -11.23 5.17 -24.81
N ALA A 287 -11.77 6.36 -25.01
CA ALA A 287 -11.02 7.51 -25.54
C ALA A 287 -9.78 7.88 -24.71
N ALA A 288 -9.84 7.70 -23.40
CA ALA A 288 -8.75 7.99 -22.48
C ALA A 288 -7.78 6.81 -22.26
N ILE A 289 -8.11 5.61 -22.74
CA ILE A 289 -7.24 4.43 -22.62
C ILE A 289 -6.19 4.46 -23.73
N ILE A 290 -4.92 4.47 -23.35
CA ILE A 290 -3.80 4.35 -24.29
C ILE A 290 -3.56 2.87 -24.58
N SER A 291 -3.37 2.07 -23.53
CA SER A 291 -3.15 0.64 -23.64
C SER A 291 -3.52 -0.09 -22.37
N GLN A 292 -3.60 -1.42 -22.48
CA GLN A 292 -3.82 -2.32 -21.36
C GLN A 292 -2.89 -3.52 -21.49
N LEU A 293 -2.31 -3.95 -20.37
CA LEU A 293 -1.64 -5.23 -20.25
C LEU A 293 -2.43 -6.12 -19.29
N ARG A 294 -2.98 -7.22 -19.82
CA ARG A 294 -3.66 -8.24 -19.03
C ARG A 294 -2.67 -9.27 -18.53
N LEU A 295 -2.65 -9.48 -17.22
CA LEU A 295 -1.81 -10.48 -16.57
C LEU A 295 -2.49 -11.85 -16.61
N PRO A 296 -1.74 -12.96 -16.43
CA PRO A 296 -2.32 -14.28 -16.25
C PRO A 296 -3.41 -14.27 -15.17
N ASP A 297 -4.45 -15.10 -15.34
CA ASP A 297 -5.65 -15.07 -14.50
C ASP A 297 -5.40 -15.24 -13.00
N PHE A 298 -4.26 -15.81 -12.60
CA PHE A 298 -3.88 -16.02 -11.20
C PHE A 298 -2.96 -14.93 -10.62
N MET A 299 -2.65 -13.88 -11.39
CA MET A 299 -1.83 -12.74 -10.97
C MET A 299 -2.70 -11.50 -10.88
N GLY A 300 -2.46 -10.66 -9.87
CA GLY A 300 -3.16 -9.40 -9.69
C GLY A 300 -2.41 -8.18 -10.25
N ALA A 301 -3.02 -7.00 -10.16
CA ALA A 301 -2.37 -5.70 -10.29
C ALA A 301 -2.89 -4.77 -9.19
N HIS A 302 -2.21 -4.77 -8.03
CA HIS A 302 -2.61 -4.02 -6.84
C HIS A 302 -1.99 -2.60 -6.82
N THR A 303 -0.69 -2.49 -6.99
CA THR A 303 -0.01 -1.19 -7.18
C THR A 303 0.72 -1.21 -8.51
N SER A 304 0.51 -0.18 -9.33
CA SER A 304 1.17 0.02 -10.62
C SER A 304 2.04 1.27 -10.52
N PHE A 305 3.24 1.12 -9.97
CA PHE A 305 4.16 2.23 -9.69
C PHE A 305 5.00 2.55 -10.93
N PRO A 306 4.84 3.72 -11.57
CA PRO A 306 5.62 4.10 -12.74
C PRO A 306 7.01 4.57 -12.32
N ILE A 307 8.02 4.14 -13.09
CA ILE A 307 9.43 4.46 -12.93
C ILE A 307 9.93 4.90 -14.31
N LEU A 308 9.93 6.21 -14.53
CA LEU A 308 10.16 6.83 -15.82
C LEU A 308 11.59 7.37 -15.93
N GLY A 309 12.10 7.45 -17.16
CA GLY A 309 13.39 8.07 -17.46
C GLY A 309 14.61 7.24 -17.01
N MET A 310 14.44 5.95 -16.76
CA MET A 310 15.52 5.06 -16.33
C MET A 310 16.62 4.98 -17.38
N ARG A 311 17.88 4.92 -16.96
CA ARG A 311 19.05 4.79 -17.86
C ARG A 311 19.87 3.57 -17.46
N PRO A 312 19.42 2.34 -17.78
CA PRO A 312 20.17 1.13 -17.45
C PRO A 312 21.58 1.18 -18.08
N GLU A 313 22.59 0.78 -17.29
CA GLU A 313 24.00 0.87 -17.70
C GLU A 313 24.30 0.05 -18.97
N GLU A 314 23.64 -1.10 -19.12
CA GLU A 314 23.76 -2.02 -20.26
C GLU A 314 23.56 -1.30 -21.61
N PHE A 315 22.65 -0.32 -21.67
CA PHE A 315 22.31 0.41 -22.90
C PHE A 315 23.08 1.73 -23.09
N SER A 316 24.07 2.02 -22.23
CA SER A 316 24.83 3.27 -22.28
C SER A 316 25.52 3.50 -23.64
N ASN A 317 25.99 2.42 -24.27
CA ASN A 317 26.70 2.43 -25.55
C ASN A 317 25.79 2.32 -26.79
N ASP A 318 24.48 2.12 -26.61
CA ASP A 318 23.55 1.97 -27.72
C ASP A 318 23.40 3.30 -28.49
N GLN A 319 22.56 3.35 -29.53
CA GLN A 319 22.23 4.62 -30.20
C GLN A 319 20.77 5.03 -29.95
N GLU A 320 19.89 4.06 -29.81
CA GLU A 320 18.46 4.24 -29.62
C GLU A 320 18.01 3.53 -28.33
N PHE A 321 16.91 3.98 -27.74
CA PHE A 321 16.28 3.35 -26.57
C PHE A 321 17.21 3.16 -25.34
N LYS A 322 18.11 4.12 -25.10
CA LYS A 322 18.94 4.18 -23.88
C LYS A 322 18.16 4.52 -22.62
N VAL A 323 17.00 5.13 -22.79
CA VAL A 323 16.09 5.52 -21.72
C VAL A 323 14.94 4.55 -21.72
N ARG A 324 14.61 4.01 -20.55
CA ARG A 324 13.51 3.09 -20.33
C ARG A 324 12.49 3.70 -19.39
N ASP A 325 11.24 3.46 -19.71
CA ASP A 325 10.11 3.76 -18.85
C ASP A 325 9.54 2.42 -18.43
N VAL A 326 9.33 2.23 -17.13
CA VAL A 326 8.96 0.94 -16.56
C VAL A 326 7.80 1.15 -15.60
N VAL A 327 6.90 0.18 -15.50
CA VAL A 327 5.93 0.09 -14.40
C VAL A 327 6.28 -1.13 -13.55
N ALA A 328 6.47 -0.91 -12.26
CA ALA A 328 6.50 -1.98 -11.27
C ALA A 328 5.05 -2.32 -10.85
N ILE A 329 4.55 -3.46 -11.31
CA ILE A 329 3.26 -4.00 -10.91
C ILE A 329 3.48 -4.88 -9.68
N VAL A 330 3.09 -4.37 -8.50
CA VAL A 330 3.07 -5.13 -7.25
C VAL A 330 1.70 -5.76 -7.09
N ASN A 331 1.66 -7.08 -6.91
CA ASN A 331 0.44 -7.84 -6.66
C ASN A 331 0.10 -7.86 -5.16
N GLU A 332 -1.10 -8.31 -4.78
CA GLU A 332 -1.46 -8.55 -3.37
C GLU A 332 -1.79 -10.01 -3.09
N SER A 333 -1.09 -10.61 -2.12
CA SER A 333 -1.50 -11.86 -1.48
C SER A 333 -2.71 -11.63 -0.57
N LEU A 334 -3.74 -12.45 -0.70
CA LEU A 334 -4.97 -12.34 0.10
C LEU A 334 -5.11 -13.48 1.13
N ARG A 335 -4.37 -14.57 0.95
CA ARG A 335 -4.50 -15.79 1.75
C ARG A 335 -3.31 -15.98 2.68
N ASN A 336 -3.61 -16.58 3.83
CA ASN A 336 -2.60 -16.92 4.82
C ASN A 336 -1.90 -18.23 4.44
N GLU A 337 -0.63 -18.35 4.83
CA GLU A 337 0.15 -19.60 4.78
C GLU A 337 0.18 -20.26 3.40
N CYS A 338 0.14 -19.43 2.34
CA CYS A 338 0.33 -19.87 0.95
C CYS A 338 -0.72 -20.87 0.47
N THR A 339 -1.94 -20.73 1.00
CA THR A 339 -3.08 -21.58 0.67
C THR A 339 -3.99 -20.89 -0.33
N GLU A 340 -4.73 -21.66 -1.13
CA GLU A 340 -5.90 -21.18 -1.89
C GLU A 340 -5.64 -20.04 -2.90
N GLU A 341 -4.38 -19.69 -3.20
CA GLU A 341 -3.98 -18.70 -4.21
C GLU A 341 -2.61 -19.01 -4.82
N ALA A 342 -2.32 -18.43 -5.99
CA ALA A 342 -0.97 -18.42 -6.54
C ALA A 342 -0.11 -17.38 -5.83
N ARG A 343 1.22 -17.62 -5.73
CA ARG A 343 2.14 -16.65 -5.14
C ARG A 343 2.10 -15.33 -5.91
N GLN A 344 1.82 -14.26 -5.17
CA GLN A 344 1.80 -12.91 -5.70
C GLN A 344 3.19 -12.29 -5.59
N MET A 345 3.62 -11.63 -6.66
CA MET A 345 4.99 -11.13 -6.85
C MET A 345 5.01 -9.67 -7.31
N MET A 346 6.21 -9.13 -7.55
CA MET A 346 6.39 -7.85 -8.24
C MET A 346 6.89 -8.12 -9.67
N TYR A 347 6.30 -7.45 -10.65
CA TYR A 347 6.61 -7.59 -12.06
C TYR A 347 7.04 -6.25 -12.63
N PHE A 348 8.12 -6.23 -13.42
CA PHE A 348 8.56 -5.03 -14.13
C PHE A 348 8.11 -5.12 -15.58
N VAL A 349 7.43 -4.09 -16.05
CA VAL A 349 6.88 -3.99 -17.40
C VAL A 349 7.50 -2.79 -18.08
N ASP A 350 8.22 -3.00 -19.18
CA ASP A 350 8.71 -1.93 -20.05
C ASP A 350 7.53 -1.29 -20.77
N ILE A 351 7.44 0.04 -20.66
CA ILE A 351 6.42 0.89 -21.26
C ILE A 351 7.07 2.02 -22.10
N THR A 352 8.33 1.86 -22.52
CA THR A 352 8.99 2.80 -23.44
C THR A 352 8.22 2.93 -24.75
N ASP A 353 7.58 1.85 -25.19
CA ASP A 353 6.45 1.90 -26.12
C ASP A 353 5.16 1.66 -25.34
N GLU A 354 4.53 2.74 -24.90
CA GLU A 354 3.32 2.70 -24.07
C GLU A 354 2.12 2.03 -24.77
N MET A 355 2.14 1.89 -26.10
CA MET A 355 1.10 1.18 -26.84
C MET A 355 1.27 -0.35 -26.75
N HIS A 356 2.48 -0.82 -26.45
CA HIS A 356 2.84 -2.23 -26.38
C HIS A 356 3.62 -2.58 -25.09
N PRO A 357 3.02 -2.42 -23.90
CA PRO A 357 3.69 -2.77 -22.64
C PRO A 357 4.15 -4.24 -22.63
N TRP A 358 5.36 -4.50 -22.15
CA TRP A 358 5.93 -5.84 -22.16
C TRP A 358 6.61 -6.21 -20.84
N PRO A 359 6.29 -7.36 -20.21
CA PRO A 359 6.98 -7.83 -19.01
C PRO A 359 8.46 -8.14 -19.31
N ILE A 360 9.36 -7.56 -18.51
CA ILE A 360 10.81 -7.73 -18.69
C ILE A 360 11.47 -8.53 -17.55
N SER A 361 10.94 -8.46 -16.33
CA SER A 361 11.49 -9.19 -15.19
C SER A 361 10.50 -9.34 -14.03
N THR A 362 10.87 -10.10 -13.02
CA THR A 362 10.10 -10.30 -11.79
C THR A 362 11.00 -10.27 -10.57
N TYR A 363 10.46 -9.81 -9.44
CA TYR A 363 11.07 -9.94 -8.13
C TYR A 363 10.14 -10.73 -7.19
N ASN A 364 10.72 -11.65 -6.42
CA ASN A 364 10.02 -12.44 -5.42
C ASN A 364 10.93 -12.80 -4.24
N VAL A 365 10.36 -12.85 -3.04
CA VAL A 365 11.02 -13.36 -1.83
C VAL A 365 10.93 -14.89 -1.81
N SER A 366 12.05 -15.57 -1.58
CA SER A 366 12.07 -17.03 -1.43
C SER A 366 11.36 -17.43 -0.13
N ASP A 367 10.48 -18.42 -0.17
CA ASP A 367 9.89 -19.00 1.05
C ASP A 367 10.98 -19.55 1.98
N SER A 368 11.98 -20.22 1.39
CA SER A 368 13.07 -20.87 2.12
C SER A 368 14.02 -19.91 2.85
N SER A 369 13.93 -18.59 2.64
CA SER A 369 14.76 -17.64 3.39
C SER A 369 14.20 -17.31 4.78
N GLY A 370 12.94 -17.68 5.07
CA GLY A 370 12.33 -17.43 6.37
C GLY A 370 11.19 -18.38 6.77
N ASP A 371 10.97 -19.46 6.00
CA ASP A 371 9.84 -20.39 6.13
C ASP A 371 8.49 -19.65 6.19
N PHE A 372 8.34 -18.61 5.36
CA PHE A 372 7.26 -17.64 5.45
C PHE A 372 5.87 -18.25 5.24
N CYS A 373 5.75 -19.31 4.44
CA CYS A 373 4.50 -20.07 4.34
C CYS A 373 4.08 -20.73 5.63
N LEU A 374 5.04 -21.15 6.46
CA LEU A 374 4.78 -21.81 7.73
C LEU A 374 4.83 -20.84 8.91
N ARG A 375 5.35 -19.62 8.72
CA ARG A 375 5.48 -18.60 9.77
C ARG A 375 4.14 -18.07 10.28
N GLY A 376 3.09 -18.13 9.45
CA GLY A 376 1.75 -17.64 9.78
C GLY A 376 1.43 -16.30 9.11
N GLY A 377 0.14 -16.00 8.95
CA GLY A 377 -0.30 -14.82 8.19
C GLY A 377 -0.05 -14.96 6.69
N ARG A 378 -0.26 -13.86 5.96
CA ARG A 378 -0.01 -13.81 4.52
C ARG A 378 1.48 -13.74 4.22
N PHE A 379 1.88 -14.37 3.11
CA PHE A 379 3.22 -14.28 2.55
C PHE A 379 3.14 -14.05 1.04
N GLY A 380 3.77 -12.97 0.59
CA GLY A 380 3.84 -12.57 -0.82
C GLY A 380 3.73 -11.06 -0.94
N ALA A 381 3.79 -10.55 -2.17
CA ALA A 381 3.73 -9.12 -2.42
C ALA A 381 2.43 -8.47 -1.87
N HIS A 382 2.51 -7.17 -1.56
CA HIS A 382 1.34 -6.33 -1.30
C HIS A 382 1.43 -4.98 -2.01
N SER A 383 2.31 -4.07 -1.58
CA SER A 383 2.41 -2.72 -2.17
C SER A 383 3.85 -2.24 -2.26
N SER A 384 4.13 -1.30 -3.17
CA SER A 384 5.33 -0.47 -3.10
C SER A 384 5.12 0.73 -2.17
N ASN A 385 6.19 1.51 -1.93
CA ASN A 385 6.05 2.95 -1.64
C ASN A 385 5.32 3.64 -2.82
N GLU A 386 4.67 4.77 -2.55
CA GLU A 386 3.95 5.52 -3.58
C GLU A 386 4.50 6.94 -3.77
N SER A 387 5.42 7.40 -2.92
CA SER A 387 6.19 8.62 -3.10
C SER A 387 7.31 8.48 -4.14
N PHE A 388 7.63 9.62 -4.77
CA PHE A 388 8.64 9.76 -5.82
C PHE A 388 9.93 10.40 -5.30
N VAL A 389 10.30 10.15 -4.03
CA VAL A 389 11.43 10.82 -3.37
C VAL A 389 12.70 10.71 -4.24
N PRO A 390 13.32 11.84 -4.65
CA PRO A 390 14.37 11.84 -5.67
C PRO A 390 15.59 10.99 -5.34
N MET A 391 15.94 10.84 -4.06
CA MET A 391 17.10 10.03 -3.65
C MET A 391 16.93 8.53 -3.93
N TYR A 392 15.69 8.06 -4.04
CA TYR A 392 15.34 6.65 -4.26
C TYR A 392 14.76 6.39 -5.66
N TYR A 393 14.05 7.36 -6.23
CA TYR A 393 13.35 7.18 -7.50
C TYR A 393 14.28 6.74 -8.64
N GLY A 394 13.86 5.72 -9.39
CA GLY A 394 14.66 5.10 -10.45
C GLY A 394 15.87 4.28 -9.98
N ARG A 395 16.08 4.14 -8.66
CA ARG A 395 17.22 3.43 -8.06
C ARG A 395 16.78 2.31 -7.14
N LEU A 396 15.93 2.63 -6.15
CA LEU A 396 15.39 1.70 -5.18
C LEU A 396 13.87 1.74 -5.22
N ILE A 397 13.25 0.57 -5.12
CA ILE A 397 11.83 0.44 -4.78
C ILE A 397 11.71 -0.30 -3.45
N PHE A 398 10.82 0.20 -2.59
CA PHE A 398 10.51 -0.40 -1.32
C PHE A 398 9.19 -1.12 -1.46
N ALA A 399 9.13 -2.40 -1.08
CA ALA A 399 7.92 -3.20 -1.20
C ALA A 399 7.58 -3.88 0.14
N SER A 400 6.31 -3.86 0.50
CA SER A 400 5.78 -4.66 1.60
C SER A 400 5.49 -6.09 1.15
N TRP A 401 5.80 -7.03 2.02
CA TRP A 401 5.71 -8.47 1.75
C TRP A 401 5.04 -9.24 2.89
N PHE A 402 4.06 -8.61 3.55
CA PHE A 402 3.33 -9.13 4.71
C PHE A 402 4.26 -9.70 5.80
N ASN A 403 4.20 -11.00 6.10
CA ASN A 403 5.03 -11.61 7.15
C ASN A 403 6.54 -11.66 6.83
N ALA A 404 6.89 -11.32 5.59
CA ALA A 404 8.26 -11.10 5.14
C ALA A 404 8.65 -9.62 5.22
N GLY A 405 7.88 -8.76 5.89
CA GLY A 405 8.29 -7.40 6.22
C GLY A 405 8.44 -6.48 5.01
N MET A 406 9.33 -5.49 5.13
CA MET A 406 9.75 -4.61 4.05
C MET A 406 10.92 -5.24 3.26
N ARG A 407 10.90 -5.04 1.95
CA ARG A 407 11.95 -5.40 1.00
C ARG A 407 12.49 -4.16 0.31
N VAL A 408 13.82 -4.07 0.19
CA VAL A 408 14.53 -2.99 -0.51
C VAL A 408 15.14 -3.58 -1.77
N VAL A 409 14.65 -3.16 -2.93
CA VAL A 409 15.04 -3.73 -4.22
C VAL A 409 15.72 -2.67 -5.07
N ASP A 410 16.97 -2.94 -5.45
CA ASP A 410 17.70 -2.17 -6.45
C ASP A 410 17.16 -2.47 -7.84
N ILE A 411 16.73 -1.40 -8.51
CA ILE A 411 16.05 -1.42 -9.80
C ILE A 411 16.82 -0.64 -10.86
N ARG A 412 18.05 -0.19 -10.59
CA ARG A 412 18.89 0.50 -11.59
C ARG A 412 19.06 -0.33 -12.87
N ASP A 413 19.02 -1.65 -12.74
CA ASP A 413 18.76 -2.58 -13.84
C ASP A 413 17.36 -3.22 -13.66
N PRO A 414 16.31 -2.69 -14.32
CA PRO A 414 14.96 -3.22 -14.19
C PRO A 414 14.77 -4.58 -14.89
N PHE A 415 15.77 -5.06 -15.66
CA PHE A 415 15.76 -6.40 -16.25
C PHE A 415 16.24 -7.46 -15.25
N ASN A 416 17.00 -7.06 -14.24
CA ASN A 416 17.52 -7.94 -13.19
C ASN A 416 17.44 -7.27 -11.81
N PRO A 417 16.23 -7.02 -11.27
CA PRO A 417 16.05 -6.40 -9.96
C PRO A 417 16.67 -7.25 -8.85
N LYS A 418 17.31 -6.61 -7.87
CA LYS A 418 18.05 -7.31 -6.79
C LYS A 418 17.66 -6.80 -5.41
N GLU A 419 17.35 -7.70 -4.49
CA GLU A 419 17.22 -7.32 -3.08
C GLU A 419 18.58 -6.87 -2.53
N VAL A 420 18.62 -5.69 -1.93
CA VAL A 420 19.80 -5.12 -1.27
C VAL A 420 19.59 -4.91 0.23
N GLY A 421 18.36 -5.08 0.72
CA GLY A 421 18.05 -5.00 2.14
C GLY A 421 16.63 -5.45 2.47
N TYR A 422 16.38 -5.68 3.76
CA TYR A 422 15.06 -5.97 4.28
C TYR A 422 14.96 -5.59 5.75
N TYR A 423 13.72 -5.41 6.23
CA TYR A 423 13.41 -5.28 7.64
C TYR A 423 12.10 -6.00 7.96
N ILE A 424 12.14 -6.91 8.92
CA ILE A 424 10.99 -7.66 9.43
C ILE A 424 10.85 -7.29 10.91
N PRO A 425 9.77 -6.59 11.29
CA PRO A 425 9.52 -6.28 12.69
C PRO A 425 9.39 -7.54 13.57
N ALA A 426 9.78 -7.41 14.84
CA ALA A 426 9.39 -8.38 15.86
C ALA A 426 7.88 -8.33 16.13
N ILE A 427 7.29 -9.44 16.57
CA ILE A 427 5.94 -9.39 17.13
C ILE A 427 5.95 -8.63 18.48
N THR A 428 4.83 -7.99 18.80
CA THR A 428 4.60 -7.35 20.10
C THR A 428 3.41 -8.00 20.79
N GLU A 429 3.11 -7.58 22.03
CA GLU A 429 1.88 -8.00 22.72
C GLU A 429 0.60 -7.54 21.99
N ASN A 430 0.71 -6.51 21.16
CA ASN A 430 -0.39 -6.02 20.35
C ASN A 430 -0.58 -6.83 19.06
N THR A 431 0.43 -7.62 18.65
CA THR A 431 0.36 -8.33 17.35
C THR A 431 -0.75 -9.37 17.35
N GLY A 432 -1.70 -9.20 16.42
CA GLY A 432 -2.90 -10.02 16.32
C GLY A 432 -2.68 -11.38 15.66
N GLU A 433 -3.52 -12.35 16.03
CA GLU A 433 -3.52 -13.68 15.44
C GLU A 433 -3.94 -13.69 13.96
N ARG A 434 -3.32 -14.58 13.19
CA ARG A 434 -3.65 -14.90 11.81
C ARG A 434 -4.04 -16.36 11.73
N CYS A 435 -5.27 -16.61 11.27
CA CYS A 435 -5.86 -17.93 11.30
C CYS A 435 -6.10 -18.49 9.90
N ILE A 436 -6.03 -19.81 9.80
CA ILE A 436 -6.47 -20.61 8.66
C ILE A 436 -7.40 -21.73 9.14
N THR A 437 -8.16 -22.30 8.20
CA THR A 437 -8.97 -23.51 8.46
C THR A 437 -8.45 -24.63 7.59
N ILE A 438 -7.94 -25.71 8.20
CA ILE A 438 -7.49 -26.91 7.48
C ILE A 438 -8.37 -28.07 7.93
N ALA A 439 -9.03 -28.75 6.98
CA ALA A 439 -9.92 -29.88 7.26
C ALA A 439 -11.00 -29.58 8.32
N GLY A 440 -11.47 -28.32 8.40
CA GLY A 440 -12.45 -27.87 9.37
C GLY A 440 -11.87 -27.43 10.73
N GLU A 441 -10.57 -27.61 10.96
CA GLU A 441 -9.90 -27.17 12.19
C GLU A 441 -9.27 -25.78 12.01
N ARG A 442 -9.59 -24.88 12.94
CA ARG A 442 -9.02 -23.53 12.97
C ARG A 442 -7.65 -23.55 13.65
N ARG A 443 -6.62 -23.12 12.93
CA ARG A 443 -5.27 -22.90 13.46
C ARG A 443 -4.93 -21.42 13.38
N CYS A 444 -4.42 -20.84 14.47
CA CYS A 444 -4.01 -19.44 14.54
C CYS A 444 -2.53 -19.33 14.95
N LYS A 445 -1.82 -18.37 14.37
CA LYS A 445 -0.44 -18.00 14.70
C LYS A 445 -0.36 -16.48 14.84
N VAL A 446 0.50 -16.00 15.74
CA VAL A 446 0.81 -14.57 15.84
C VAL A 446 1.95 -14.29 14.87
N ALA A 447 1.74 -13.39 13.92
CA ALA A 447 2.73 -13.02 12.93
C ALA A 447 2.51 -11.58 12.48
N ILE A 448 3.62 -10.85 12.29
CA ILE A 448 3.58 -9.53 11.67
C ILE A 448 2.98 -9.63 10.27
N GLN A 449 2.43 -8.52 9.81
CA GLN A 449 1.84 -8.36 8.50
C GLN A 449 2.10 -6.92 8.03
N THR A 450 3.35 -6.62 7.67
CA THR A 450 3.71 -5.32 7.10
C THR A 450 2.83 -5.07 5.88
N ASN A 451 1.97 -4.06 5.99
CA ASN A 451 0.89 -3.82 5.05
C ASN A 451 1.35 -2.84 3.98
N ASN A 452 1.51 -1.56 4.28
CA ASN A 452 2.16 -0.63 3.36
C ASN A 452 3.37 0.01 4.03
N LEU A 453 4.09 0.76 3.21
CA LEU A 453 5.19 1.60 3.63
C LEU A 453 5.21 2.88 2.80
N GLU A 454 5.93 3.88 3.30
CA GLU A 454 6.19 5.12 2.58
C GLU A 454 7.59 5.65 2.94
N VAL A 455 8.16 6.51 2.09
CA VAL A 455 9.46 7.16 2.30
C VAL A 455 9.32 8.69 2.30
N ASP A 456 10.24 9.38 2.98
CA ASP A 456 10.28 10.85 3.01
C ASP A 456 11.60 11.44 2.50
N ASP A 457 11.63 12.76 2.29
CA ASP A 457 12.81 13.47 1.77
C ASP A 457 14.00 13.53 2.74
N ARG A 458 13.84 13.06 3.99
CA ARG A 458 14.94 12.90 4.96
C ARG A 458 15.65 11.56 4.79
N GLY A 459 15.07 10.65 4.01
CA GLY A 459 15.59 9.31 3.77
C GLY A 459 15.14 8.29 4.82
N TYR A 460 14.05 8.56 5.53
CA TYR A 460 13.43 7.60 6.42
C TYR A 460 12.36 6.79 5.71
N ILE A 461 12.20 5.54 6.13
CA ILE A 461 11.16 4.64 5.65
C ILE A 461 10.22 4.28 6.78
N TYR A 462 8.92 4.37 6.53
CA TYR A 462 7.86 4.14 7.50
C TYR A 462 7.07 2.93 7.04
N LEU A 463 7.10 1.85 7.80
CA LEU A 463 6.31 0.65 7.51
C LEU A 463 5.26 0.42 8.59
N VAL A 464 4.03 0.16 8.16
CA VAL A 464 2.87 0.01 9.04
C VAL A 464 2.26 -1.38 8.93
N ASP A 465 1.73 -1.88 10.04
CA ASP A 465 1.37 -3.28 10.17
C ASP A 465 -0.15 -3.49 10.35
N ARG A 466 -0.74 -4.38 9.53
CA ARG A 466 -2.18 -4.73 9.64
C ARG A 466 -2.48 -5.73 10.75
N ALA A 467 -1.45 -6.31 11.38
CA ALA A 467 -1.58 -7.14 12.55
C ALA A 467 -1.35 -6.35 13.83
N ASN A 468 -1.54 -5.02 13.80
CA ASN A 468 -1.52 -4.14 14.97
C ASN A 468 -0.13 -4.02 15.61
N THR A 469 0.94 -4.41 14.90
CA THR A 469 2.32 -4.28 15.40
C THR A 469 2.78 -2.82 15.45
N GLY A 470 2.07 -1.91 14.77
CA GLY A 470 2.32 -0.46 14.80
C GLY A 470 3.03 0.05 13.56
N MET A 471 3.65 1.23 13.71
CA MET A 471 4.51 1.89 12.72
C MET A 471 5.97 1.79 13.16
N HIS A 472 6.83 1.37 12.24
CA HIS A 472 8.27 1.31 12.45
C HIS A 472 8.94 2.29 11.50
N ILE A 473 9.86 3.09 12.03
CA ILE A 473 10.64 4.08 11.29
C ILE A 473 12.06 3.52 11.19
N VAL A 474 12.53 3.33 9.96
CA VAL A 474 13.82 2.71 9.68
C VAL A 474 14.64 3.58 8.73
N GLU A 475 15.96 3.35 8.71
CA GLU A 475 16.87 3.94 7.72
C GLU A 475 17.69 2.88 7.02
N LEU A 476 18.15 3.21 5.80
CA LEU A 476 19.10 2.38 5.06
C LEU A 476 20.51 2.48 5.65
N THR A 477 21.18 1.33 5.70
CA THR A 477 22.59 1.18 6.04
C THR A 477 23.32 0.34 4.97
N GLY A 478 24.65 0.29 5.01
CA GLY A 478 25.45 -0.57 4.13
C GLY A 478 25.15 -0.36 2.63
N ASP A 479 25.21 -1.45 1.85
CA ASP A 479 25.04 -1.42 0.40
C ASP A 479 23.69 -0.83 -0.05
N ALA A 480 22.62 -1.02 0.72
CA ALA A 480 21.32 -0.43 0.41
C ALA A 480 21.39 1.10 0.47
N ARG A 481 22.12 1.66 1.45
CA ARG A 481 22.31 3.12 1.55
C ARG A 481 23.15 3.65 0.39
N GLU A 482 24.17 2.91 -0.05
CA GLU A 482 25.04 3.28 -1.16
C GLU A 482 24.33 3.23 -2.53
N ALA A 483 23.27 2.42 -2.67
CA ALA A 483 22.48 2.36 -3.89
C ALA A 483 21.57 3.59 -4.09
N ALA A 484 21.23 4.29 -3.00
CA ALA A 484 20.47 5.54 -3.02
C ALA A 484 21.37 6.77 -3.32
N ASP A 485 20.75 7.89 -3.67
CA ASP A 485 21.44 9.15 -4.01
C ASP A 485 21.12 10.27 -3.03
N PHE A 486 21.72 10.19 -1.84
CA PHE A 486 21.57 11.21 -0.80
C PHE A 486 22.17 12.58 -1.19
N SER A 487 22.91 12.68 -2.30
CA SER A 487 23.43 13.97 -2.76
C SER A 487 22.32 14.90 -3.29
N VAL A 488 21.22 14.32 -3.79
CA VAL A 488 20.05 15.07 -4.27
C VAL A 488 19.25 15.67 -3.12
N ALA A 489 19.21 15.01 -1.96
CA ALA A 489 18.56 15.54 -0.76
C ALA A 489 19.22 16.84 -0.27
N LEU A 490 20.56 16.89 -0.29
CA LEU A 490 21.35 18.05 0.16
C LEU A 490 21.28 19.27 -0.80
N ALA A 491 20.84 19.07 -2.04
CA ALA A 491 20.71 20.16 -3.02
C ALA A 491 19.44 21.00 -2.81
N ASN A 492 18.41 20.45 -2.16
CA ASN A 492 17.14 21.13 -1.88
C ASN A 492 17.14 21.88 -0.53
N GLU A 493 18.23 21.82 0.24
CA GLU A 493 18.40 22.54 1.51
C GLU A 493 19.17 23.87 1.37
N ASN A 494 19.64 24.24 0.16
CA ASN A 494 20.42 25.47 -0.11
C ASN A 494 19.64 26.56 -0.86
#